data_AF-A0AAP5T8K7-F1
#
_entry.id   AF-A0AAP5T8K7-F1
#
_cell.length_a   1.000
_cell.length_b   1.000
_cell.length_c   1.000
_cell.angle_alpha   90.00
_cell.angle_beta   90.00
_cell.angle_gamma   90.00
#
_symmetry.space_group_name_H-M   'P 1'
#
loop_
_entity.id
_entity.type
_entity.pdbx_description
1 polymer ?
#
loop_
_entity_poly.entity_id
_entity_poly.type
_entity_poly.pdbx_seq_one_letter_code
_entity_poly.pdbx_strand_id
1 'polypeptide(L)'
;MARILESAVFSAQGQFEAAKVWRALHWTLGVITAALSTLAAVLTFATDAQVASGVLAVVAAIAAAILTSSRPDKLAERAAARGNDYTALRNDSRRLLHVQVPNDEIGVLRAALDGLAGRASDLDHTSDPIPRFAYNKAKRNIERDGGQQFEVDAS
;
A
#
# COMPACT_ATOMS: atom_id res chain seq x y z
N MET A 1 11.76 -17.44 13.69
CA MET A 1 12.30 -16.92 12.42
C MET A 1 11.35 -17.08 11.23
N ALA A 2 10.93 -18.30 10.87
CA ALA A 2 10.00 -18.53 9.75
C ALA A 2 8.71 -17.70 9.82
N ARG A 3 8.14 -17.52 11.02
CA ARG A 3 6.96 -16.65 11.23
C ARG A 3 7.22 -15.17 10.95
N ILE A 4 8.39 -14.63 11.32
CA ILE A 4 8.74 -13.21 11.02
C ILE A 4 8.85 -13.03 9.51
N LEU A 5 9.49 -13.98 8.84
CA LEU A 5 9.61 -13.97 7.38
C LEU A 5 8.23 -14.00 6.70
N GLU A 6 7.37 -14.93 7.10
CA GLU A 6 6.01 -15.07 6.58
C GLU A 6 5.19 -13.79 6.82
N SER A 7 5.15 -13.30 8.07
CA SER A 7 4.46 -12.06 8.41
C SER A 7 4.97 -10.86 7.61
N ALA A 8 6.29 -10.75 7.39
CA ALA A 8 6.87 -9.69 6.57
C ALA A 8 6.46 -9.79 5.09
N VAL A 9 6.37 -10.99 4.52
CA VAL A 9 5.90 -11.21 3.14
C VAL A 9 4.44 -10.74 2.99
N PHE A 10 3.56 -11.21 3.86
CA PHE A 10 2.14 -10.85 3.80
C PHE A 10 1.92 -9.35 4.07
N SER A 11 2.65 -8.78 5.03
CA SER A 11 2.53 -7.36 5.38
C SER A 11 3.05 -6.47 4.27
N ALA A 12 4.20 -6.78 3.67
CA ALA A 12 4.73 -6.05 2.52
C ALA A 12 3.70 -6.03 1.37
N GLN A 13 3.20 -7.19 0.98
CA GLN A 13 2.25 -7.29 -0.12
C GLN A 13 0.92 -6.59 0.21
N GLY A 14 0.42 -6.72 1.44
CA GLY A 14 -0.78 -6.03 1.90
C GLY A 14 -0.64 -4.51 1.82
N GLN A 15 0.49 -3.97 2.26
CA GLN A 15 0.79 -2.54 2.19
C GLN A 15 0.90 -2.05 0.73
N PHE A 16 1.52 -2.82 -0.18
CA PHE A 16 1.54 -2.46 -1.60
C PHE A 16 0.15 -2.50 -2.25
N GLU A 17 -0.69 -3.48 -1.90
CA GLU A 17 -2.06 -3.53 -2.40
C GLU A 17 -2.91 -2.36 -1.87
N ALA A 18 -2.72 -1.96 -0.62
CA ALA A 18 -3.33 -0.75 -0.08
C ALA A 18 -2.84 0.50 -0.85
N ALA A 19 -1.53 0.62 -1.09
CA ALA A 19 -0.95 1.74 -1.82
C ALA A 19 -1.52 1.89 -3.24
N LYS A 20 -1.69 0.77 -3.97
CA LYS A 20 -2.31 0.75 -5.31
C LYS A 20 -3.74 1.30 -5.28
N VAL A 21 -4.54 0.88 -4.30
CA VAL A 21 -5.93 1.33 -4.18
C VAL A 21 -6.02 2.81 -3.82
N TRP A 22 -5.22 3.27 -2.86
CA TRP A 22 -5.20 4.69 -2.50
C TRP A 22 -4.74 5.58 -3.65
N ARG A 23 -3.75 5.13 -4.42
CA ARG A 23 -3.30 5.83 -5.63
C ARG A 23 -4.38 5.87 -6.71
N ALA A 24 -5.07 4.75 -6.94
CA ALA A 24 -6.19 4.70 -7.88
C ALA A 24 -7.35 5.61 -7.46
N LEU A 25 -7.65 5.68 -6.15
CA LEU A 25 -8.66 6.58 -5.61
C LEU A 25 -8.29 8.05 -5.82
N HIS A 26 -7.04 8.43 -5.54
CA HIS A 26 -6.53 9.79 -5.77
C HIS A 26 -6.72 10.21 -7.24
N TRP A 27 -6.25 9.37 -8.18
CA TRP A 27 -6.36 9.66 -9.61
C TRP A 27 -7.81 9.71 -10.08
N THR A 28 -8.64 8.75 -9.68
CA THR A 28 -10.05 8.69 -10.08
C THR A 28 -10.80 9.93 -9.60
N LEU A 29 -10.66 10.30 -8.32
CA LEU A 29 -11.30 11.50 -7.78
C LEU A 29 -10.77 12.78 -8.42
N GLY A 30 -9.46 12.87 -8.65
CA GLY A 30 -8.85 14.02 -9.33
C GLY A 30 -9.40 14.21 -10.75
N VAL A 31 -9.46 13.15 -11.54
CA VAL A 31 -10.01 13.16 -12.91
C VAL A 31 -11.49 13.52 -12.90
N ILE A 32 -12.30 12.90 -12.03
CA ILE A 32 -13.73 13.21 -11.93
C ILE A 32 -13.94 14.68 -11.53
N THR A 33 -13.21 15.17 -10.54
CA THR A 33 -13.29 16.56 -10.09
C THR A 33 -12.99 17.53 -11.22
N ALA A 34 -11.91 17.29 -11.97
CA ALA A 34 -11.51 18.13 -13.09
C ALA A 34 -12.54 18.10 -14.23
N ALA A 35 -13.03 16.92 -14.60
CA ALA A 35 -14.04 16.76 -15.64
C ALA A 35 -15.35 17.47 -15.29
N LEU A 36 -15.87 17.23 -14.08
CA LEU A 36 -17.11 17.84 -13.60
C LEU A 36 -16.98 19.37 -13.49
N SER A 37 -15.86 19.87 -12.97
CA SER A 37 -15.61 21.32 -12.88
C SER A 37 -15.57 21.97 -14.26
N THR A 38 -14.90 21.32 -15.21
CA THR A 38 -14.80 21.82 -16.59
C THR A 38 -16.17 21.84 -17.28
N LEU A 39 -16.94 20.75 -17.16
CA LEU A 39 -18.29 20.68 -17.72
C LEU A 39 -19.23 21.71 -17.08
N ALA A 40 -19.15 21.88 -15.75
CA ALA A 40 -19.91 22.89 -15.04
C ALA A 40 -19.61 24.28 -15.60
N ALA A 41 -18.33 24.65 -15.73
CA ALA A 41 -17.90 25.95 -16.22
C ALA A 41 -18.37 26.23 -17.66
N VAL A 42 -18.29 25.24 -18.55
CA VAL A 42 -18.78 25.39 -19.94
C VAL A 42 -20.30 25.58 -19.97
N LEU A 43 -21.04 24.77 -19.21
CA LEU A 43 -22.51 24.79 -19.21
C LEU A 43 -23.09 26.02 -18.50
N THR A 44 -22.33 26.72 -17.65
CA THR A 44 -22.79 27.95 -16.98
C THR A 44 -23.26 29.00 -17.99
N PHE A 45 -22.64 29.05 -19.18
CA PHE A 45 -22.95 30.02 -20.22
C PHE A 45 -24.09 29.57 -21.16
N ALA A 46 -24.57 28.33 -21.06
CA ALA A 46 -25.67 27.83 -21.86
C ALA A 46 -27.01 28.11 -21.14
N THR A 47 -27.88 28.89 -21.79
CA THR A 47 -29.15 29.40 -21.22
C THR A 47 -30.03 28.30 -20.64
N ASP A 48 -30.11 27.14 -21.30
CA ASP A 48 -30.98 26.02 -20.88
C ASP A 48 -30.27 24.99 -19.98
N ALA A 49 -28.99 25.19 -19.65
CA ALA A 49 -28.18 24.21 -18.91
C ALA A 49 -27.66 24.71 -17.55
N GLN A 50 -28.09 25.89 -17.08
CA GLN A 50 -27.59 26.50 -15.84
C GLN A 50 -27.82 25.62 -14.60
N VAL A 51 -28.98 24.95 -14.51
CA VAL A 51 -29.25 24.02 -13.40
C VAL A 51 -28.29 22.83 -13.43
N ALA A 52 -28.06 22.25 -14.61
CA ALA A 52 -27.12 21.15 -14.78
C ALA A 52 -25.69 21.58 -14.43
N SER A 53 -25.28 22.78 -14.85
CA SER A 53 -24.00 23.40 -14.47
C SER A 53 -23.83 23.50 -12.96
N GLY A 54 -24.84 24.02 -12.25
CA GLY A 54 -24.81 24.13 -10.79
C GLY A 54 -24.67 22.77 -10.09
N VAL A 55 -25.41 21.75 -10.53
CA VAL A 55 -25.31 20.40 -9.98
C VAL A 55 -23.90 19.83 -10.18
N LEU A 56 -23.34 19.94 -11.39
CA LEU A 56 -21.99 19.47 -11.68
C LEU A 56 -20.94 20.18 -10.82
N ALA A 57 -21.07 21.49 -10.61
CA ALA A 57 -20.18 22.26 -9.75
C ALA A 57 -20.22 21.77 -8.29
N VAL A 58 -21.40 21.49 -7.76
CA VAL A 58 -21.56 20.97 -6.39
C VAL A 58 -20.92 19.59 -6.26
N VAL A 59 -21.16 18.68 -7.21
CA VAL A 59 -20.54 17.34 -7.17
C VAL A 59 -19.01 17.44 -7.28
N ALA A 60 -18.50 18.31 -8.14
CA ALA A 60 -17.07 18.57 -8.25
C ALA A 60 -16.48 19.10 -6.94
N ALA A 61 -17.15 20.05 -6.28
CA ALA A 61 -16.72 20.61 -5.01
C ALA A 61 -16.69 19.55 -3.89
N ILE A 62 -17.68 18.66 -3.83
CA ILE A 62 -17.71 17.54 -2.88
C ILE A 62 -16.53 16.59 -3.15
N ALA A 63 -16.29 16.21 -4.39
CA ALA A 63 -15.17 15.34 -4.76
C ALA A 63 -13.81 15.98 -4.40
N ALA A 64 -13.64 17.29 -4.66
CA ALA A 64 -12.46 18.05 -4.28
C ALA A 64 -12.25 18.10 -2.75
N ALA A 65 -13.34 18.28 -1.99
CA ALA A 65 -13.31 18.27 -0.52
C ALA A 65 -12.89 16.90 0.02
N ILE A 66 -13.39 15.80 -0.55
CA ILE A 66 -12.97 14.44 -0.20
C ILE A 66 -11.49 14.25 -0.51
N LEU A 67 -11.02 14.66 -1.69
CA LEU A 67 -9.61 14.53 -2.09
C LEU A 67 -8.68 15.27 -1.12
N THR A 68 -9.06 16.49 -0.74
CA THR A 68 -8.25 17.35 0.14
C THR A 68 -8.27 16.89 1.59
N SER A 69 -9.40 16.40 2.09
CA SER A 69 -9.55 15.95 3.48
C SER A 69 -8.93 14.56 3.71
N SER A 70 -9.17 13.61 2.81
CA SER A 70 -8.69 12.23 2.96
C SER A 70 -7.24 12.03 2.52
N ARG A 71 -6.70 12.92 1.68
CA ARG A 71 -5.33 12.90 1.15
C ARG A 71 -4.88 11.49 0.71
N PRO A 72 -5.57 10.85 -0.26
CA PRO A 72 -5.30 9.47 -0.63
C PRO A 72 -3.90 9.27 -1.21
N ASP A 73 -3.29 10.32 -1.79
CA ASP A 73 -1.89 10.33 -2.21
C ASP A 73 -0.94 10.06 -1.04
N LYS A 74 -1.15 10.73 0.10
CA LYS A 74 -0.34 10.53 1.31
C LYS A 74 -0.53 9.14 1.89
N LEU A 75 -1.76 8.63 1.90
CA LEU A 75 -2.04 7.25 2.31
C LEU A 75 -1.31 6.25 1.41
N ALA A 76 -1.31 6.49 0.09
CA ALA A 76 -0.59 5.64 -0.86
C ALA A 76 0.92 5.67 -0.66
N GLU A 77 1.51 6.86 -0.43
CA GLU A 77 2.93 7.03 -0.15
C GLU A 77 3.34 6.32 1.13
N ARG A 78 2.59 6.50 2.23
CA ARG A 78 2.88 5.83 3.51
C ARG A 78 2.79 4.32 3.38
N ALA A 79 1.72 3.81 2.76
CA ALA A 79 1.57 2.37 2.54
C ALA A 79 2.71 1.80 1.67
N ALA A 80 3.11 2.51 0.60
CA ALA A 80 4.25 2.08 -0.21
C ALA A 80 5.57 2.08 0.56
N ALA A 81 5.82 3.10 1.39
CA ALA A 81 7.01 3.17 2.24
C ALA A 81 7.04 2.00 3.24
N ARG A 82 5.93 1.70 3.92
CA ARG A 82 5.83 0.54 4.81
C ARG A 82 6.00 -0.78 4.07
N GLY A 83 5.46 -0.91 2.86
CA GLY A 83 5.71 -2.06 1.99
C GLY A 83 7.19 -2.31 1.73
N ASN A 84 7.97 -1.24 1.52
CA ASN A 84 9.42 -1.31 1.36
C ASN A 84 10.12 -1.73 2.67
N ASP A 85 9.70 -1.16 3.81
CA ASP A 85 10.27 -1.49 5.13
C ASP A 85 10.08 -2.99 5.47
N TYR A 86 8.89 -3.53 5.24
CA TYR A 86 8.62 -4.97 5.40
C TYR A 86 9.39 -5.82 4.39
N THR A 87 9.61 -5.32 3.17
CA THR A 87 10.46 -6.01 2.17
C THR A 87 11.91 -6.08 2.64
N ALA A 88 12.43 -5.02 3.26
CA ALA A 88 13.76 -5.04 3.88
C ALA A 88 13.82 -6.06 5.03
N LEU A 89 12.82 -6.07 5.91
CA LEU A 89 12.71 -7.08 6.99
C LEU A 89 12.68 -8.52 6.45
N ARG A 90 11.93 -8.76 5.37
CA ARG A 90 11.90 -10.06 4.67
C ARG A 90 13.29 -10.44 4.17
N ASN A 91 13.98 -9.53 3.50
CA ASN A 91 15.28 -9.80 2.90
C ASN A 91 16.35 -10.07 3.97
N ASP A 92 16.34 -9.30 5.07
CA ASP A 92 17.25 -9.52 6.19
C ASP A 92 16.97 -10.84 6.90
N SER A 93 15.69 -11.20 7.04
CA SER A 93 15.28 -12.51 7.54
C SER A 93 15.79 -13.63 6.63
N ARG A 94 15.65 -13.51 5.31
CA ARG A 94 16.21 -14.51 4.37
C ARG A 94 17.74 -14.61 4.50
N ARG A 95 18.43 -13.48 4.61
CA ARG A 95 19.89 -13.44 4.79
C ARG A 95 20.33 -14.14 6.06
N LEU A 96 19.68 -13.86 7.20
CA LEU A 96 19.97 -14.56 8.45
C LEU A 96 19.76 -16.07 8.28
N LEU A 97 18.68 -16.49 7.61
CA LEU A 97 18.29 -17.92 7.52
C LEU A 97 19.24 -18.72 6.65
N HIS A 98 19.60 -18.16 5.50
CA HIS A 98 20.34 -18.88 4.47
C HIS A 98 21.84 -18.65 4.53
N VAL A 99 22.31 -17.54 5.11
CA VAL A 99 23.73 -17.18 5.12
C VAL A 99 24.34 -17.33 6.50
N GLN A 100 23.68 -16.85 7.56
CA GLN A 100 24.29 -16.80 8.90
C GLN A 100 24.05 -18.08 9.69
N VAL A 101 22.82 -18.62 9.69
CA VAL A 101 22.49 -19.85 10.45
C VAL A 101 23.45 -21.03 10.20
N PRO A 102 23.96 -21.28 8.97
CA PRO A 102 24.92 -22.36 8.74
C PRO A 102 26.33 -22.12 9.29
N ASN A 103 26.71 -20.87 9.55
CA ASN A 103 28.11 -20.47 9.75
C ASN A 103 28.40 -19.83 11.11
N ASP A 104 27.40 -19.15 11.70
CA ASP A 104 27.60 -18.31 12.87
C ASP A 104 27.26 -19.03 14.18
N GLU A 105 27.85 -18.55 15.28
CA GLU A 105 27.59 -19.07 16.62
C GLU A 105 26.16 -18.74 17.09
N ILE A 106 25.59 -19.63 17.92
CA ILE A 106 24.21 -19.51 18.45
C ILE A 106 23.97 -18.17 19.15
N GLY A 107 24.98 -17.62 19.86
CA GLY A 107 24.86 -16.33 20.53
C GLY A 107 24.64 -15.17 19.56
N VAL A 108 25.37 -15.16 18.44
CA VAL A 108 25.23 -14.16 17.37
C VAL A 108 23.87 -14.30 16.69
N LEU A 109 23.46 -15.54 16.38
CA LEU A 109 22.17 -15.83 15.76
C LEU A 109 20.98 -15.39 16.63
N ARG A 110 21.08 -15.57 17.96
CA ARG A 110 20.06 -15.12 18.90
C ARG A 110 19.94 -13.59 18.89
N ALA A 111 21.06 -12.89 19.00
CA ALA A 111 21.06 -11.42 18.98
C ALA A 111 20.50 -10.87 17.67
N ALA A 112 20.84 -11.48 16.53
CA ALA A 112 20.28 -11.10 15.23
C ALA A 112 18.77 -11.35 15.14
N LEU A 113 18.30 -12.49 15.66
CA LEU A 113 16.86 -12.80 15.71
C LEU A 113 16.09 -11.81 16.59
N ASP A 114 16.63 -11.46 17.76
CA ASP A 114 16.02 -10.48 18.66
C ASP A 114 15.94 -9.10 18.00
N GLY A 115 16.98 -8.71 17.25
CA GLY A 115 16.98 -7.48 16.45
C GLY A 115 15.91 -7.47 15.34
N LEU A 116 15.73 -8.58 14.63
CA LEU A 116 14.65 -8.73 13.64
C LEU A 116 13.27 -8.69 14.29
N ALA A 117 13.10 -9.33 15.45
CA ALA A 117 11.84 -9.34 16.19
C ALA A 117 11.46 -7.94 16.68
N GLY A 118 12.43 -7.18 17.21
CA GLY A 118 12.23 -5.78 17.60
C GLY A 118 11.79 -4.92 16.42
N ARG A 119 12.51 -4.99 15.30
CA ARG A 119 12.13 -4.29 14.07
C ARG A 119 10.75 -4.68 13.55
N ALA A 120 10.40 -5.96 13.61
CA ALA A 120 9.07 -6.42 13.20
C ALA A 120 7.97 -5.79 14.06
N SER A 121 8.16 -5.80 15.38
CA SER A 121 7.25 -5.16 16.34
C SER A 121 7.12 -3.65 16.10
N ASP A 122 8.24 -2.96 15.85
CA ASP A 122 8.24 -1.52 15.57
C ASP A 122 7.49 -1.20 14.27
N LEU A 123 7.67 -2.01 13.23
CA LEU A 123 6.94 -1.85 11.98
C LEU A 123 5.45 -2.09 12.16
N ASP A 124 5.06 -3.13 12.89
CA ASP A 124 3.65 -3.44 13.17
C ASP A 124 2.98 -2.33 13.99
N HIS A 125 3.71 -1.70 14.91
CA HIS A 125 3.21 -0.57 15.70
C HIS A 125 3.11 0.75 14.93
N THR A 126 4.01 1.00 13.98
CA THR A 126 4.13 2.29 13.28
C THR A 126 3.50 2.31 11.89
N SER A 127 2.98 1.16 11.44
CA SER A 127 2.29 1.03 10.16
C SER A 127 0.79 1.31 10.29
N ASP A 128 0.22 1.95 9.27
CA ASP A 128 -1.23 2.03 9.14
C ASP A 128 -1.79 0.60 8.99
N PRO A 129 -2.92 0.27 9.66
CA PRO A 129 -3.53 -1.05 9.56
C PRO A 129 -3.86 -1.42 8.11
N ILE A 130 -3.50 -2.64 7.70
CA ILE A 130 -3.78 -3.14 6.35
C ILE A 130 -5.29 -3.36 6.20
N PRO A 131 -5.97 -2.67 5.28
CA PRO A 131 -7.40 -2.88 5.06
C PRO A 131 -7.70 -4.31 4.61
N ARG A 132 -8.86 -4.84 4.98
CA ARG A 132 -9.23 -6.24 4.70
C ARG A 132 -9.23 -6.59 3.22
N PHE A 133 -9.58 -5.65 2.34
CA PHE A 133 -9.50 -5.86 0.88
C PHE A 133 -8.06 -6.06 0.42
N ALA A 134 -7.11 -5.30 0.97
CA ALA A 134 -5.71 -5.33 0.61
C ALA A 134 -5.07 -6.63 1.12
N TYR A 135 -5.40 -7.01 2.36
CA TYR A 135 -5.02 -8.32 2.91
C TYR A 135 -5.52 -9.48 2.06
N ASN A 136 -6.81 -9.50 1.69
CA ASN A 136 -7.36 -10.58 0.88
C ASN A 136 -6.70 -10.66 -0.51
N LYS A 137 -6.38 -9.50 -1.11
CA LYS A 137 -5.69 -9.44 -2.40
C LYS A 137 -4.24 -9.90 -2.30
N ALA A 138 -3.55 -9.49 -1.23
CA ALA A 138 -2.20 -9.97 -0.93
C ALA A 138 -2.17 -11.48 -0.69
N LYS A 139 -3.08 -11.99 0.14
CA LYS A 139 -3.23 -13.43 0.40
C LYS A 139 -3.47 -14.22 -0.88
N ARG A 140 -4.39 -13.76 -1.73
CA ARG A 140 -4.62 -14.39 -3.04
C ARG A 140 -3.35 -14.38 -3.89
N ASN A 141 -2.65 -13.24 -3.96
CA ASN A 141 -1.45 -13.13 -4.77
C ASN A 141 -0.35 -14.08 -4.31
N ILE A 142 -0.14 -14.20 -3.00
CA ILE A 142 0.88 -15.07 -2.40
C ILE A 142 0.50 -16.55 -2.54
N GLU A 143 -0.73 -16.92 -2.17
CA GLU A 143 -1.13 -18.32 -2.06
C GLU A 143 -1.61 -18.93 -3.39
N ARG A 144 -2.20 -18.14 -4.29
CA ARG A 144 -2.76 -18.64 -5.55
C ARG A 144 -1.95 -18.26 -6.77
N ASP A 145 -1.48 -17.01 -6.82
CA ASP A 145 -0.79 -16.49 -8.00
C ASP A 145 0.74 -16.74 -7.92
N GLY A 146 1.22 -17.37 -6.83
CA GLY A 146 2.64 -17.68 -6.60
C GLY A 146 3.48 -16.49 -6.13
N GLY A 147 2.88 -15.32 -5.94
CA GLY A 147 3.58 -14.08 -5.60
C GLY A 147 4.44 -13.55 -6.75
N GLN A 148 5.50 -12.82 -6.42
CA GLN A 148 6.57 -12.50 -7.37
C GLN A 148 7.54 -13.68 -7.39
N GLN A 149 7.40 -14.58 -8.37
CA GLN A 149 8.33 -15.67 -8.59
C GLN A 149 9.50 -15.18 -9.45
N PHE A 150 10.72 -15.46 -9.00
CA PHE A 150 11.93 -15.23 -9.77
C PHE A 150 12.48 -16.57 -10.24
N GLU A 151 13.12 -16.62 -11.42
CA GLU A 151 13.66 -17.86 -11.99
C GLU A 151 14.62 -18.57 -11.03
N VAL A 152 15.37 -17.82 -10.23
CA VAL A 152 16.31 -18.33 -9.22
C VAL A 152 15.64 -19.03 -8.03
N ASP A 153 14.34 -18.83 -7.81
CA ASP A 153 13.59 -19.51 -6.75
C ASP A 153 13.02 -20.87 -7.21
N ALA A 154 13.11 -21.18 -8.51
CA ALA A 154 12.62 -22.43 -9.13
C ALA A 154 13.72 -23.49 -9.36
N SER A 155 14.98 -23.12 -9.12
CA SER A 155 16.18 -23.96 -9.32
C SER A 155 16.73 -24.56 -8.04
#